data_AF-S9TEF1-F1
#
_entry.id   AF-S9TEF1-F1
#
_cell.length_a   1.000
_cell.length_b   1.000
_cell.length_c   1.000
_cell.angle_alpha   90.00
_cell.angle_beta   90.00
_cell.angle_gamma   90.00
#
_symmetry.space_group_name_H-M   'P 1'
#
loop_
_entity.id
_entity.type
_entity.pdbx_description
1 polymer ?
#
loop_
_entity_poly.entity_id
_entity_poly.type
_entity_poly.pdbx_seq_one_letter_code
_entity_poly.pdbx_strand_id
1 'polypeptide(L)'
;MDQPLLNLKTTAEVVMEERMRQKTVKLTRTKTTTSAAAEREDAPPRSRTVGIAELMAAPPLVFDNKITVNAFDGTTLELERPSLDQTWDIKLATSGDDILITQLPPLAKNLHNPAFSPKTIVTHPYLRSLGTDQSGRISYVVDSVNGKDTTLMSRKEKAALLNTIKKNVNIKFGLRRR
;
A
#
# COMPACT_ATOMS: atom_id res chain seq x y z
N MET A 1 -8.44 25.31 49.51
CA MET A 1 -9.82 24.98 49.88
C MET A 1 -10.64 24.91 48.59
N ASP A 2 -11.17 23.71 48.36
CA ASP A 2 -12.48 23.38 47.76
C ASP A 2 -12.83 23.82 46.33
N GLN A 3 -12.50 22.93 45.38
CA GLN A 3 -13.37 22.08 44.51
C GLN A 3 -14.84 22.47 44.16
N PRO A 4 -15.46 21.83 43.12
CA PRO A 4 -15.99 22.46 41.91
C PRO A 4 -17.53 22.42 41.78
N LEU A 5 -18.10 23.03 40.73
CA LEU A 5 -19.48 22.73 40.30
C LEU A 5 -19.55 22.42 38.81
N LEU A 6 -19.84 21.14 38.55
CA LEU A 6 -20.27 20.57 37.29
C LEU A 6 -21.63 21.14 36.88
N ASN A 7 -21.73 21.73 35.70
CA ASN A 7 -23.02 21.95 35.03
C ASN A 7 -23.08 21.07 33.76
N LEU A 8 -23.45 19.81 33.97
CA LEU A 8 -24.01 18.95 32.94
C LEU A 8 -25.47 19.39 32.68
N LYS A 9 -25.73 19.90 31.47
CA LYS A 9 -27.05 19.88 30.81
C LYS A 9 -26.81 19.28 29.41
N THR A 10 -27.01 17.98 29.24
CA THR A 10 -28.22 17.27 28.80
C THR A 10 -28.55 17.52 27.32
N THR A 11 -28.25 16.51 26.54
CA THR A 11 -28.58 16.26 25.13
C THR A 11 -30.10 16.23 24.92
N ALA A 12 -30.72 17.34 24.48
CA ALA A 12 -32.04 17.35 23.81
C ALA A 12 -32.50 18.79 23.51
N GLU A 13 -31.80 19.55 22.65
CA GLU A 13 -32.35 20.86 22.20
C GLU A 13 -31.71 21.45 20.92
N VAL A 14 -31.20 20.61 19.99
CA VAL A 14 -30.72 21.08 18.67
C VAL A 14 -31.43 20.35 17.52
N VAL A 15 -32.73 20.12 17.70
CA VAL A 15 -33.64 19.64 16.63
C VAL A 15 -34.87 20.54 16.67
N MET A 16 -34.73 21.81 16.25
CA MET A 16 -35.82 22.69 15.84
C MET A 16 -35.28 24.05 15.33
N GLU A 17 -34.43 24.04 14.32
CA GLU A 17 -34.12 25.27 13.54
C GLU A 17 -34.29 25.04 12.04
N GLU A 18 -35.29 24.24 11.69
CA GLU A 18 -35.75 24.01 10.33
C GLU A 18 -37.22 24.47 10.24
N ARG A 19 -37.44 25.75 9.94
CA ARG A 19 -38.65 26.32 9.29
C ARG A 19 -38.64 27.84 9.45
N MET A 20 -38.22 28.56 8.41
CA MET A 20 -38.84 29.81 7.93
C MET A 20 -37.89 30.55 6.97
N ARG A 21 -37.65 30.00 5.77
CA ARG A 21 -37.30 30.79 4.57
C ARG A 21 -37.87 30.13 3.31
N GLN A 22 -39.19 29.97 3.28
CA GLN A 22 -39.93 29.78 2.03
C GLN A 22 -40.00 31.13 1.30
N LYS A 23 -39.24 31.27 0.21
CA LYS A 23 -39.51 32.27 -0.83
C LYS A 23 -39.53 31.57 -2.19
N THR A 24 -40.74 31.56 -2.76
CA THR A 24 -41.03 31.61 -4.20
C THR A 24 -40.89 30.31 -5.01
N VAL A 25 -41.95 29.50 -4.99
CA VAL A 25 -42.25 28.52 -6.04
C VAL A 25 -43.21 29.18 -7.04
N LYS A 26 -42.74 29.43 -8.27
CA LYS A 26 -43.62 29.56 -9.44
C LYS A 26 -43.32 28.39 -10.39
N LEU A 27 -44.40 27.71 -10.71
CA LEU A 27 -44.54 26.43 -11.36
C LEU A 27 -44.34 26.55 -12.87
N THR A 28 -43.38 25.81 -13.45
CA THR A 28 -43.50 25.28 -14.82
C THR A 28 -42.65 24.01 -14.98
N ARG A 29 -43.34 22.87 -14.84
CA ARG A 29 -43.19 21.58 -15.55
C ARG A 29 -42.24 21.64 -16.76
N THR A 30 -41.26 20.73 -16.87
CA THR A 30 -41.19 19.58 -17.83
C THR A 30 -39.86 18.80 -17.73
N LYS A 31 -39.95 17.46 -17.67
CA LYS A 31 -39.01 16.38 -18.10
C LYS A 31 -37.54 16.31 -17.61
N THR A 32 -37.28 15.22 -16.87
CA THR A 32 -36.26 14.17 -17.12
C THR A 32 -35.10 14.51 -18.07
N THR A 33 -33.87 14.49 -17.55
CA THR A 33 -32.79 13.53 -17.96
C THR A 33 -31.50 13.79 -17.18
N THR A 34 -30.93 12.71 -16.67
CA THR A 34 -29.54 12.53 -16.26
C THR A 34 -28.58 12.90 -17.40
N SER A 35 -27.58 13.76 -17.16
CA SER A 35 -26.17 13.56 -17.55
C SER A 35 -25.31 14.79 -17.31
N ALA A 36 -24.18 14.54 -16.66
CA ALA A 36 -22.83 15.02 -16.95
C ALA A 36 -22.63 16.46 -17.48
N ALA A 37 -21.90 17.27 -16.70
CA ALA A 37 -20.57 17.78 -17.09
C ALA A 37 -20.12 18.80 -16.03
N ALA A 38 -19.18 18.40 -15.18
CA ALA A 38 -18.29 19.33 -14.54
C ALA A 38 -16.87 18.83 -14.83
N GLU A 39 -16.36 19.25 -16.00
CA GLU A 39 -14.93 19.40 -16.19
C GLU A 39 -14.37 20.23 -15.04
N ARG A 40 -13.39 19.69 -14.32
CA ARG A 40 -12.32 20.48 -13.75
C ARG A 40 -11.07 19.65 -13.54
N GLU A 41 -10.02 20.19 -14.13
CA GLU A 41 -8.60 20.06 -13.80
C GLU A 41 -7.91 18.73 -14.11
N ASP A 42 -7.31 18.74 -15.29
CA ASP A 42 -5.87 18.55 -15.48
C ASP A 42 -5.06 18.86 -14.20
N ALA A 43 -4.93 17.84 -13.35
CA ALA A 43 -3.86 17.71 -12.40
C ALA A 43 -3.12 16.41 -12.77
N PRO A 44 -1.77 16.38 -12.79
CA PRO A 44 -1.07 15.10 -12.87
C PRO A 44 -1.65 14.22 -11.76
N PRO A 45 -1.95 12.93 -12.03
CA PRO A 45 -2.67 12.10 -11.07
C PRO A 45 -1.88 12.13 -9.78
N ARG A 46 -2.36 12.91 -8.80
CA ARG A 46 -1.86 12.87 -7.42
C ARG A 46 -1.90 11.41 -7.10
N SER A 47 -0.74 10.80 -6.95
CA SER A 47 -0.56 9.37 -6.76
C SER A 47 -1.50 8.97 -5.63
N ARG A 48 -2.67 8.44 -5.99
CA ARG A 48 -3.73 8.17 -5.03
C ARG A 48 -3.10 7.19 -4.06
N THR A 49 -2.89 7.62 -2.83
CA THR A 49 -2.24 6.81 -1.80
C THR A 49 -3.06 5.54 -1.71
N VAL A 50 -2.42 4.38 -1.94
CA VAL A 50 -3.11 3.10 -1.92
C VAL A 50 -3.58 2.85 -0.49
N GLY A 51 -4.89 2.70 -0.29
CA GLY A 51 -5.44 2.47 1.03
C GLY A 51 -5.10 1.07 1.55
N ILE A 52 -5.02 0.88 2.86
CA ILE A 52 -4.77 -0.45 3.47
C ILE A 52 -5.82 -1.46 3.02
N ALA A 53 -7.10 -1.06 2.92
CA ALA A 53 -8.16 -1.92 2.40
C ALA A 53 -7.94 -2.33 0.92
N GLU A 54 -7.40 -1.43 0.09
CA GLU A 54 -7.06 -1.73 -1.31
C GLU A 54 -5.87 -2.70 -1.38
N LEU A 55 -4.91 -2.58 -0.47
CA LEU A 55 -3.78 -3.48 -0.35
C LEU A 55 -4.20 -4.88 0.10
N MET A 56 -5.02 -4.99 1.15
CA MET A 56 -5.48 -6.29 1.65
C MET A 56 -6.41 -7.02 0.67
N ALA A 57 -7.14 -6.28 -0.17
CA ALA A 57 -7.98 -6.85 -1.22
C ALA A 57 -7.23 -7.11 -2.54
N ALA A 58 -5.94 -6.73 -2.63
CA ALA A 58 -5.18 -6.91 -3.85
C ALA A 58 -4.91 -8.39 -4.13
N PRO A 59 -4.98 -8.83 -5.39
CA PRO A 59 -4.59 -10.18 -5.74
C PRO A 59 -3.08 -10.38 -5.49
N PRO A 60 -2.62 -11.64 -5.31
CA PRO A 60 -1.20 -11.94 -5.23
C PRO A 60 -0.46 -11.47 -6.49
N LEU A 61 0.71 -10.87 -6.30
CA LEU A 61 1.57 -10.42 -7.39
C LEU A 61 2.60 -11.49 -7.71
N VAL A 62 2.70 -11.92 -8.96
CA VAL A 62 3.64 -12.98 -9.39
C VAL A 62 4.75 -12.40 -10.27
N PHE A 63 6.00 -12.72 -9.94
CA PHE A 63 7.18 -12.32 -10.69
C PHE A 63 7.59 -13.36 -11.76
N ASP A 64 8.45 -12.99 -12.72
CA ASP A 64 8.96 -13.87 -13.80
C ASP A 64 9.60 -15.15 -13.23
N ASN A 65 10.30 -15.02 -12.11
CA ASN A 65 10.92 -16.12 -11.39
C ASN A 65 9.94 -16.86 -10.46
N LYS A 66 8.63 -16.75 -10.67
CA LYS A 66 7.56 -17.41 -9.90
C LYS A 66 7.49 -17.06 -8.42
N ILE A 67 8.31 -16.11 -7.93
CA ILE A 67 8.15 -15.57 -6.58
C ILE A 67 6.81 -14.82 -6.55
N THR A 68 6.05 -15.01 -5.47
CA THR A 68 4.77 -14.34 -5.27
C THR A 68 4.85 -13.38 -4.09
N VAL A 69 4.18 -12.22 -4.22
CA VAL A 69 3.79 -11.40 -3.07
C VAL A 69 2.38 -11.82 -2.70
N ASN A 70 2.25 -12.52 -1.58
CA ASN A 70 0.95 -13.00 -1.12
C ASN A 70 0.18 -11.91 -0.38
N ALA A 71 0.89 -11.14 0.45
CA ALA A 71 0.31 -10.06 1.23
C ALA A 71 1.30 -8.88 1.33
N PHE A 72 0.74 -7.67 1.27
CA PHE A 72 1.46 -6.45 1.64
C PHE A 72 0.48 -5.47 2.27
N ASP A 73 0.75 -4.99 3.48
CA ASP A 73 -0.11 -4.04 4.21
C ASP A 73 0.43 -2.60 4.21
N GLY A 74 1.56 -2.36 3.55
CA GLY A 74 2.28 -1.08 3.53
C GLY A 74 3.55 -1.08 4.37
N THR A 75 3.65 -1.96 5.37
CA THR A 75 4.84 -2.10 6.23
C THR A 75 5.39 -3.52 6.22
N THR A 76 4.59 -4.51 5.86
CA THR A 76 4.95 -5.93 5.96
C THR A 76 4.74 -6.60 4.63
N LEU A 77 5.83 -7.03 4.01
CA LEU A 77 5.84 -7.68 2.69
C LEU A 77 6.05 -9.18 2.85
N GLU A 78 5.07 -9.97 2.46
CA GLU A 78 5.12 -11.44 2.49
C GLU A 78 5.39 -12.00 1.10
N LEU A 79 6.52 -12.69 0.99
CA LEU A 79 7.03 -13.30 -0.22
C LEU A 79 7.05 -14.81 -0.08
N GLU A 80 6.60 -15.49 -1.13
CA GLU A 80 6.65 -16.93 -1.23
C GLU A 80 7.37 -17.36 -2.51
N ARG A 81 8.20 -18.40 -2.40
CA ARG A 81 8.87 -19.06 -3.50
C ARG A 81 8.34 -20.48 -3.61
N PRO A 82 8.08 -20.98 -4.83
CA PRO A 82 7.57 -22.32 -5.03
C PRO A 82 8.62 -23.40 -4.65
N SER A 83 9.91 -23.13 -4.85
CA SER A 83 11.00 -24.00 -4.42
C SER A 83 12.30 -23.20 -4.18
N LEU A 84 13.28 -23.84 -3.53
CA LEU A 84 14.61 -23.24 -3.33
C LEU A 84 15.50 -23.30 -4.57
N ASP A 85 15.13 -24.09 -5.58
CA ASP A 85 15.84 -24.17 -6.86
C ASP A 85 15.68 -22.89 -7.69
N GLN A 86 14.65 -22.11 -7.37
CA GLN A 86 14.37 -20.84 -8.01
C GLN A 86 15.30 -19.73 -7.49
N THR A 87 15.86 -18.97 -8.44
CA THR A 87 16.79 -17.87 -8.17
C THR A 87 16.19 -16.80 -7.26
N TRP A 88 16.95 -16.41 -6.23
CA TRP A 88 16.63 -15.27 -5.38
C TRP A 88 17.02 -13.97 -6.10
N ASP A 89 16.12 -13.46 -6.95
CA ASP A 89 16.37 -12.25 -7.78
C ASP A 89 15.98 -10.93 -7.07
N ILE A 90 15.82 -10.96 -5.75
CA ILE A 90 15.59 -9.75 -4.93
C ILE A 90 16.93 -9.20 -4.47
N LYS A 91 17.23 -7.95 -4.80
CA LYS A 91 18.49 -7.30 -4.40
C LYS A 91 18.38 -6.68 -3.02
N LEU A 92 19.16 -7.24 -2.11
CA LEU A 92 19.37 -6.75 -0.75
C LEU A 92 20.78 -6.16 -0.66
N ALA A 93 20.93 -5.00 -0.05
CA ALA A 93 22.21 -4.34 0.17
C ALA A 93 22.34 -3.90 1.62
N THR A 94 23.56 -3.93 2.18
CA THR A 94 23.80 -3.30 3.50
C THR A 94 24.28 -1.87 3.30
N SER A 95 23.68 -0.91 3.99
CA SER A 95 24.05 0.51 3.94
C SER A 95 24.25 1.01 5.37
N GLY A 96 25.51 1.23 5.76
CA GLY A 96 25.84 1.52 7.15
C GLY A 96 25.45 0.34 8.05
N ASP A 97 24.50 0.59 8.95
CA ASP A 97 23.91 -0.42 9.82
C ASP A 97 22.59 -0.97 9.30
N ASP A 98 22.05 -0.49 8.18
CA ASP A 98 20.75 -0.94 7.67
C ASP A 98 20.88 -2.04 6.60
N ILE A 99 19.85 -2.88 6.50
CA ILE A 99 19.60 -3.72 5.33
C ILE A 99 18.57 -3.00 4.45
N LEU A 100 18.86 -2.87 3.16
CA LEU A 100 18.01 -2.23 2.18
C LEU A 100 17.50 -3.24 1.15
N ILE A 101 16.20 -3.17 0.84
CA ILE A 101 15.66 -3.77 -0.39
C ILE A 101 15.74 -2.74 -1.49
N THR A 102 16.46 -3.08 -2.57
CA THR A 102 16.79 -2.14 -3.65
C THR A 102 16.14 -2.50 -4.98
N GLN A 103 15.79 -3.77 -5.18
CA GLN A 103 15.17 -4.22 -6.42
C GLN A 103 14.35 -5.49 -6.18
N LEU A 104 13.15 -5.52 -6.75
CA LEU A 104 12.32 -6.72 -6.83
C LEU A 104 12.59 -7.45 -8.15
N PRO A 105 12.23 -8.75 -8.26
CA PRO A 105 12.41 -9.47 -9.50
C PRO A 105 11.59 -8.83 -10.63
N PRO A 106 11.97 -9.05 -11.90
CA PRO A 106 11.15 -8.66 -13.04
C PRO A 106 9.76 -9.28 -12.93
N LEU A 107 8.74 -8.53 -13.36
CA LEU A 107 7.37 -9.03 -13.36
C LEU A 107 7.16 -10.03 -14.49
N ALA A 108 6.34 -11.04 -14.22
CA ALA A 108 6.06 -12.10 -15.18
C ALA A 108 5.57 -11.51 -16.52
N LYS A 109 6.36 -11.64 -17.60
CA LYS A 109 5.95 -11.17 -18.95
C LYS A 109 4.76 -11.95 -19.50
N ASN A 110 4.48 -13.11 -18.92
CA ASN A 110 3.39 -14.02 -19.29
C ASN A 110 2.29 -14.04 -18.23
N LEU A 111 1.78 -12.88 -17.82
CA LEU A 111 0.43 -12.88 -17.28
C LEU A 111 -0.52 -13.14 -18.45
N HIS A 112 -0.98 -14.39 -18.57
CA HIS A 112 -2.18 -14.78 -19.32
C HIS A 112 -3.46 -14.18 -18.68
N ASN A 113 -3.32 -13.03 -18.04
CA ASN A 113 -4.37 -12.20 -17.50
C ASN A 113 -4.42 -10.96 -18.40
N PRO A 114 -5.48 -10.76 -19.19
CA PRO A 114 -5.62 -9.64 -20.11
C PRO A 114 -5.56 -8.26 -19.41
N ALA A 115 -5.55 -8.24 -18.07
CA ALA A 115 -5.26 -7.05 -17.29
C ALA A 115 -3.80 -6.60 -17.38
N PHE A 116 -2.78 -7.43 -17.59
CA PHE A 116 -1.36 -7.01 -17.45
C PHE A 116 -0.69 -6.60 -18.77
N SER A 117 -0.87 -5.34 -19.15
CA SER A 117 -0.02 -4.63 -20.10
C SER A 117 1.17 -3.98 -19.36
N PRO A 118 2.24 -3.55 -20.05
CA PRO A 118 3.32 -2.75 -19.42
C PRO A 118 2.80 -1.50 -18.69
N LYS A 119 1.62 -1.00 -19.06
CA LYS A 119 0.90 0.08 -18.37
C LYS A 119 0.24 -0.37 -17.05
N THR A 120 -0.12 -1.64 -16.92
CA THR A 120 -0.83 -2.22 -15.77
C THR A 120 0.10 -2.75 -14.68
N ILE A 121 1.37 -3.01 -15.02
CA ILE A 121 2.45 -3.21 -14.04
C ILE A 121 2.48 -2.06 -13.04
N VAL A 122 2.31 -0.81 -13.51
CA VAL A 122 2.34 0.39 -12.66
C VAL A 122 1.01 0.58 -11.90
N THR A 123 -0.03 -0.19 -12.19
CA THR A 123 -1.34 -0.04 -11.52
C THR A 123 -1.57 -1.01 -10.37
N HIS A 124 -0.75 -2.05 -10.19
CA HIS A 124 -0.95 -3.00 -9.10
C HIS A 124 -0.84 -2.29 -7.74
N PRO A 125 -1.78 -2.49 -6.79
CA PRO A 125 -1.76 -1.82 -5.48
C PRO A 125 -0.43 -1.97 -4.74
N TYR A 126 0.16 -3.18 -4.76
CA TYR A 126 1.47 -3.43 -4.15
C TYR A 126 2.58 -2.60 -4.76
N LEU A 127 2.70 -2.56 -6.09
CA LEU A 127 3.77 -1.83 -6.78
C LEU A 127 3.60 -0.32 -6.63
N ARG A 128 2.35 0.17 -6.64
CA ARG A 128 2.02 1.57 -6.37
C ARG A 128 2.38 1.98 -4.95
N SER A 129 2.08 1.13 -3.97
CA SER A 129 2.40 1.40 -2.56
C SER A 129 3.90 1.30 -2.29
N LEU A 130 4.58 0.33 -2.90
CA LEU A 130 6.04 0.21 -2.85
C LEU A 130 6.74 1.38 -3.55
N GLY A 131 6.08 2.09 -4.47
CA GLY A 131 6.70 3.17 -5.23
C GLY A 131 7.76 2.65 -6.19
N THR A 132 7.54 1.45 -6.73
CA THR A 132 8.46 0.79 -7.66
C THR A 132 8.63 1.62 -8.93
N ASP A 133 9.87 1.87 -9.34
CA ASP A 133 10.14 2.55 -10.60
C ASP A 133 9.91 1.64 -11.82
N GLN A 134 10.00 2.20 -13.03
CA GLN A 134 9.84 1.44 -14.28
C GLN A 134 10.88 0.32 -14.46
N SER A 135 11.96 0.34 -13.68
CA SER A 135 13.03 -0.66 -13.69
C SER A 135 12.92 -1.71 -12.57
N GLY A 136 11.86 -1.65 -11.75
CA GLY A 136 11.66 -2.57 -10.63
C GLY A 136 12.43 -2.20 -9.36
N ARG A 137 13.07 -1.02 -9.32
CA ARG A 137 13.81 -0.56 -8.15
C ARG A 137 12.85 -0.01 -7.10
N ILE A 138 13.19 -0.31 -5.86
CA ILE A 138 12.51 0.17 -4.65
C ILE A 138 13.58 0.63 -3.66
N SER A 139 13.20 1.38 -2.63
CA SER A 139 14.13 1.72 -1.55
C SER A 139 13.41 1.62 -0.21
N TYR A 140 13.63 0.50 0.48
CA TYR A 140 13.09 0.24 1.81
C TYR A 140 14.19 -0.22 2.73
N VAL A 141 14.16 0.27 3.96
CA VAL A 141 14.90 -0.31 5.07
C VAL A 141 14.13 -1.54 5.54
N VAL A 142 14.85 -2.64 5.73
CA VAL A 142 14.32 -3.86 6.34
C VAL A 142 14.54 -3.74 7.83
N ASP A 143 13.47 -3.49 8.59
CA ASP A 143 13.48 -3.43 10.06
C ASP A 143 13.25 -4.82 10.68
N SER A 144 12.65 -5.77 9.95
CA SER A 144 12.57 -7.17 10.41
C SER A 144 12.52 -8.20 9.27
N VAL A 145 12.93 -9.43 9.59
CA VAL A 145 12.85 -10.59 8.68
C VAL A 145 12.33 -11.79 9.45
N ASN A 146 11.20 -12.36 9.04
CA ASN A 146 10.55 -13.51 9.70
C ASN A 146 10.40 -13.30 11.22
N GLY A 147 10.04 -12.08 11.64
CA GLY A 147 9.89 -11.69 13.05
C GLY A 147 11.19 -11.37 13.79
N LYS A 148 12.37 -11.49 13.14
CA LYS A 148 13.64 -11.06 13.73
C LYS A 148 13.91 -9.59 13.42
N ASP A 149 14.04 -8.78 14.47
CA ASP A 149 14.40 -7.36 14.36
C ASP A 149 15.84 -7.20 13.88
N THR A 150 16.02 -6.51 12.75
CA THR A 150 17.33 -6.27 12.14
C THR A 150 18.00 -5.02 12.72
N THR A 151 17.26 -4.09 13.31
CA THR A 151 17.79 -2.82 13.82
C THR A 151 18.77 -3.04 14.97
N LEU A 152 18.54 -4.11 15.75
CA LEU A 152 19.38 -4.51 16.89
C LEU A 152 20.52 -5.47 16.51
N MET A 153 20.59 -5.92 15.26
CA MET A 153 21.60 -6.89 14.83
C MET A 153 22.94 -6.22 14.48
N SER A 154 24.03 -6.89 14.83
CA SER A 154 25.37 -6.56 14.34
C SER A 154 25.51 -6.81 12.84
N ARG A 155 26.53 -6.22 12.22
CA ARG A 155 26.84 -6.43 10.79
C ARG A 155 27.03 -7.92 10.43
N LYS A 156 27.64 -8.70 11.33
CA LYS A 156 27.86 -10.15 11.12
C LYS A 156 26.55 -10.92 11.14
N GLU A 157 25.65 -10.60 12.06
CA GLU A 157 24.32 -11.21 12.14
C GLU A 157 23.46 -10.83 10.94
N LYS A 158 23.53 -9.58 10.48
CA LYS A 158 22.88 -9.13 9.23
C LYS A 158 23.37 -9.93 8.02
N ALA A 159 24.67 -10.13 7.88
CA ALA A 159 25.23 -10.95 6.81
C ALA A 159 24.78 -12.42 6.88
N ALA A 160 24.72 -12.99 8.09
CA ALA A 160 24.20 -14.34 8.30
C ALA A 160 22.71 -14.44 7.92
N LEU A 161 21.90 -13.45 8.33
CA LEU A 161 20.49 -13.35 8.00
C LEU A 161 20.25 -13.27 6.48
N LEU A 162 21.04 -12.48 5.74
CA LEU A 162 20.97 -12.41 4.28
C LEU A 162 21.21 -13.77 3.62
N ASN A 163 22.12 -14.58 4.17
CA ASN A 163 22.34 -15.95 3.70
C ASN A 163 21.19 -16.89 4.07
N THR A 164 20.56 -16.69 5.22
CA THR A 164 19.37 -17.44 5.64
C THR A 164 18.17 -17.14 4.75
N ILE A 165 17.93 -15.87 4.38
CA ILE A 165 16.85 -15.45 3.48
C ILE A 165 16.89 -16.27 2.18
N LYS A 166 18.05 -16.38 1.55
CA LYS A 166 18.23 -17.14 0.30
C LYS A 166 17.89 -18.63 0.42
N LYS A 167 17.78 -19.17 1.63
CA LYS A 167 17.45 -20.58 1.92
C LYS A 167 16.01 -20.79 2.40
N ASN A 168 15.17 -19.75 2.40
CA ASN A 168 13.76 -19.84 2.83
C ASN A 168 12.79 -19.72 1.67
N VAL A 169 11.77 -20.57 1.65
CA VAL A 169 10.68 -20.49 0.66
C VAL A 169 9.67 -19.40 1.04
N ASN A 170 9.45 -19.14 2.33
CA ASN A 170 8.56 -18.08 2.80
C ASN A 170 9.35 -17.04 3.60
N ILE A 171 9.20 -15.78 3.22
CA ILE A 171 9.91 -14.66 3.83
C ILE A 171 8.95 -13.50 4.06
N LYS A 172 8.93 -13.01 5.29
CA LYS A 172 8.17 -11.85 5.74
C LYS A 172 9.13 -10.74 6.09
N PHE A 173 9.09 -9.65 5.33
CA PHE A 173 9.90 -8.46 5.59
C PHE A 173 9.07 -7.40 6.30
N GLY A 174 9.56 -6.90 7.43
CA GLY A 174 9.14 -5.60 7.96
C GLY A 174 9.93 -4.51 7.27
N LEU A 175 9.22 -3.56 6.67
CA LEU A 175 9.71 -2.51 5.80
C LEU A 175 9.38 -1.14 6.37
N ARG A 176 10.35 -0.24 6.26
CA ARG A 176 10.18 1.18 6.51
C ARG A 176 10.71 1.96 5.33
N ARG A 177 9.99 3.00 4.92
CA ARG A 177 10.46 3.89 3.86
C ARG A 177 11.74 4.58 4.30
N ARG A 178 12.73 4.58 3.41
CA ARG A 178 13.99 5.29 3.60
C ARG A 178 13.80 6.79 3.46
#